data_AF-A0A0K8RN76-F1
#
_entry.id   AF-A0A0K8RN76-F1
#
_cell.length_a   1.000
_cell.length_b   1.000
_cell.length_c   1.000
_cell.angle_alpha   90.00
_cell.angle_beta   90.00
_cell.angle_gamma   90.00
#
_symmetry.space_group_name_H-M   'P 1'
#
loop_
_entity.id
_entity.type
_entity.pdbx_description
1 polymer ?
#
loop_
_entity_poly.entity_id
_entity_poly.type
_entity_poly.pdbx_seq_one_letter_code
_entity_poly.pdbx_strand_id
1 'polypeptide(L)'
;MCSLLCDSDHVEGVRKYATLLSEFLSKFSWLTDSYVLDYFVDKQWRKLPPSWQNALHDVQPEQVSLWLRTGKPVGNATVWPLSLLCLAPAATFLSLGRQAVGSPAQIPVFSTDDACWGPSSNRECPPFDPSKQTKKQ
;
A
#
# COMPACT_ATOMS: atom_id res chain seq x y z
N MET A 1 -2.45 3.82 -16.23
CA MET A 1 -2.75 4.21 -14.83
C MET A 1 -2.79 5.72 -14.80
N CYS A 2 -3.92 6.33 -14.45
CA CYS A 2 -4.02 7.79 -14.34
C CYS A 2 -3.34 8.26 -13.06
N SER A 3 -2.37 9.16 -13.19
CA SER A 3 -1.82 9.90 -12.05
C SER A 3 -2.92 10.80 -11.48
N LEU A 4 -3.29 10.59 -10.21
CA LEU A 4 -4.09 11.55 -9.47
C LEU A 4 -3.27 12.83 -9.31
N LEU A 5 -3.61 13.84 -10.10
CA LEU A 5 -3.08 15.20 -9.94
C LEU A 5 -3.90 15.88 -8.85
N CYS A 6 -3.27 16.12 -7.69
CA CYS A 6 -3.85 16.91 -6.61
C CYS A 6 -3.78 18.40 -6.96
N ASP A 7 -4.62 18.80 -7.91
CA ASP A 7 -4.75 20.17 -8.37
C ASP A 7 -6.02 20.82 -7.79
N SER A 8 -6.06 22.16 -7.69
CA SER A 8 -7.21 22.90 -7.14
C SER A 8 -8.52 22.59 -7.87
N ASP A 9 -8.41 22.24 -9.16
CA ASP A 9 -9.54 22.00 -10.04
C ASP A 9 -10.10 20.57 -9.88
N HIS A 10 -9.36 19.66 -9.25
CA HIS A 10 -9.68 18.23 -9.14
C HIS A 10 -10.00 17.77 -7.70
N VAL A 11 -10.17 18.70 -6.76
CA VAL A 11 -10.41 18.41 -5.33
C VAL A 11 -11.60 17.47 -5.13
N GLU A 12 -12.68 17.63 -5.89
CA GLU A 12 -13.84 16.73 -5.79
C GLU A 12 -13.52 15.30 -6.27
N GLY A 13 -12.73 15.16 -7.33
CA GLY A 13 -12.29 13.87 -7.85
C GLY A 13 -11.40 13.14 -6.85
N VAL A 14 -10.45 13.86 -6.24
CA VAL A 14 -9.59 13.33 -5.17
C VAL A 14 -10.43 12.93 -3.95
N ARG A 15 -11.41 13.75 -3.55
CA ARG A 15 -12.31 13.43 -2.43
C ARG A 15 -13.11 12.15 -2.71
N LYS A 16 -13.74 12.06 -3.89
CA LYS A 16 -14.50 10.86 -4.30
C LYS A 16 -13.61 9.62 -4.31
N TYR A 17 -12.40 9.74 -4.86
CA TYR A 17 -11.44 8.65 -4.88
C TYR A 17 -11.00 8.23 -3.47
N ALA A 18 -10.69 9.19 -2.60
CA ALA A 18 -10.30 8.92 -1.21
C ALA A 18 -11.42 8.22 -0.44
N THR A 19 -12.68 8.62 -0.64
CA THR A 19 -13.84 7.94 -0.05
C THR A 19 -13.93 6.49 -0.54
N LEU A 20 -13.86 6.27 -1.86
CA LEU A 20 -13.91 4.91 -2.44
C LEU A 20 -12.78 4.02 -1.93
N LEU A 21 -11.55 4.55 -1.86
CA LEU A 21 -10.40 3.84 -1.31
C LEU A 21 -10.61 3.51 0.17
N SER A 22 -11.11 4.46 0.96
CA SER A 22 -11.36 4.26 2.40
C SER A 22 -12.44 3.20 2.65
N GLU A 23 -13.53 3.23 1.89
CA GLU A 23 -14.59 2.20 1.95
C GLU A 23 -14.06 0.82 1.55
N PHE A 24 -13.25 0.75 0.48
CA PHE A 24 -12.61 -0.48 0.06
C PHE A 24 -11.69 -1.05 1.15
N LEU A 25 -10.80 -0.23 1.71
CA LEU A 25 -9.89 -0.65 2.79
C LEU A 25 -10.67 -1.07 4.04
N SER A 26 -11.72 -0.33 4.42
CA SER A 26 -12.58 -0.70 5.55
C SER A 26 -13.24 -2.07 5.36
N LYS A 27 -13.73 -2.37 4.15
CA LYS A 27 -14.37 -3.64 3.81
C LYS A 27 -13.39 -4.82 3.89
N PHE A 28 -12.13 -4.58 3.55
CA PHE A 28 -11.04 -5.57 3.60
C PHE A 28 -10.09 -5.34 4.77
N SER A 29 -10.55 -4.70 5.85
CA SER A 29 -9.75 -4.40 7.06
C SER A 29 -9.11 -5.64 7.66
N TRP A 30 -9.87 -6.74 7.70
CA TRP A 30 -9.37 -8.05 8.12
C TRP A 30 -8.21 -8.60 7.27
N LEU A 31 -7.98 -8.07 6.06
CA LEU A 31 -6.84 -8.39 5.22
C LEU A 31 -5.72 -7.35 5.34
N THR A 32 -6.07 -6.06 5.45
CA THR A 32 -5.06 -4.98 5.54
C THR A 32 -4.39 -4.92 6.90
N ASP A 33 -5.13 -5.26 7.95
CA ASP A 33 -4.67 -5.27 9.33
C ASP A 33 -4.06 -6.64 9.71
N SER A 34 -3.72 -7.46 8.71
CA SER A 34 -3.00 -8.71 8.93
C SER A 34 -1.51 -8.46 9.08
N TYR A 35 -1.04 -8.43 10.32
CA TYR A 35 0.39 -8.40 10.62
C TYR A 35 0.94 -9.81 10.78
N VAL A 36 2.13 -10.07 10.24
CA VAL A 36 2.79 -11.39 10.35
C VAL A 36 3.05 -11.77 11.81
N LEU A 37 3.33 -10.77 12.66
CA LEU A 37 3.56 -10.98 14.09
C LEU A 37 2.31 -11.49 14.82
N ASP A 38 1.13 -11.04 14.41
CA ASP A 38 -0.14 -11.38 15.05
C ASP A 38 -0.81 -12.61 14.42
N TYR A 39 -0.24 -13.15 13.34
CA TYR A 39 -0.88 -14.20 12.53
C TYR A 39 -1.39 -15.39 13.36
N PHE A 40 -0.57 -15.88 14.29
CA PHE A 40 -0.89 -17.04 15.14
C PHE A 40 -1.76 -16.68 16.34
N VAL A 41 -1.64 -15.46 16.86
CA VAL A 41 -2.40 -14.98 18.02
C VAL A 41 -3.85 -14.73 17.60
N ASP A 42 -4.02 -14.04 16.48
CA ASP A 42 -5.30 -13.59 15.96
C ASP A 42 -5.99 -14.59 15.04
N LYS A 43 -5.35 -15.74 14.80
CA LYS A 43 -5.83 -16.79 13.88
C LYS A 43 -6.27 -16.18 12.55
N GLN A 44 -5.40 -15.37 11.94
CA GLN A 44 -5.77 -14.52 10.81
C GLN A 44 -6.44 -15.29 9.65
N TRP A 45 -6.00 -16.52 9.40
CA TRP A 45 -6.61 -17.42 8.42
C TRP A 45 -8.12 -17.63 8.62
N ARG A 46 -8.59 -17.67 9.87
CA ARG A 46 -10.01 -17.84 10.21
C ARG A 46 -10.84 -16.58 10.00
N LYS A 47 -10.22 -15.40 9.93
CA LYS A 47 -10.90 -14.14 9.61
C LYS A 47 -11.28 -14.06 8.12
N LEU A 48 -10.65 -14.86 7.26
CA LEU A 48 -11.01 -14.92 5.84
C LEU A 48 -12.38 -15.57 5.63
N PRO A 49 -13.13 -15.17 4.59
CA PRO A 49 -14.32 -15.88 4.17
C PRO A 49 -14.01 -17.36 3.86
N PRO A 50 -14.88 -18.32 4.25
CA PRO A 50 -14.64 -19.74 4.01
C PRO A 50 -14.40 -20.09 2.54
N SER A 51 -15.07 -19.40 1.62
CA SER A 51 -14.89 -19.58 0.18
C SER A 51 -13.48 -19.20 -0.29
N TRP A 52 -12.85 -18.21 0.35
CA TRP A 52 -11.47 -17.79 0.05
C TRP A 52 -10.48 -18.76 0.64
N GLN A 53 -10.73 -19.24 1.87
CA GLN A 53 -9.90 -20.26 2.49
C GLN A 53 -9.83 -21.52 1.61
N ASN A 54 -10.98 -22.01 1.13
CA ASN A 54 -11.03 -23.18 0.25
C ASN A 54 -10.30 -22.96 -1.08
N ALA A 55 -10.42 -21.76 -1.66
CA ALA A 55 -9.75 -21.44 -2.91
C ALA A 55 -8.23 -21.29 -2.75
N LEU A 56 -7.75 -20.81 -1.59
CA LEU A 56 -6.34 -20.53 -1.31
C LEU A 56 -5.62 -21.68 -0.58
N HIS A 57 -6.34 -22.67 -0.04
CA HIS A 57 -5.77 -23.77 0.74
C HIS A 57 -4.69 -24.55 -0.02
N ASP A 58 -4.92 -24.82 -1.30
CA ASP A 58 -4.03 -25.63 -2.14
C ASP A 58 -3.14 -24.77 -3.07
N VAL A 59 -3.19 -23.44 -2.93
CA VAL A 59 -2.50 -22.52 -3.85
C VAL A 59 -1.08 -22.26 -3.36
N GLN A 60 -0.11 -22.47 -4.24
CA GLN A 60 1.28 -22.17 -3.94
C GLN A 60 1.55 -20.66 -3.93
N PRO A 61 2.49 -20.15 -3.12
CA PRO A 61 2.84 -18.72 -3.06
C PRO A 61 3.17 -18.11 -4.43
N GLU A 62 3.84 -18.88 -5.29
CA GLU A 62 4.21 -18.48 -6.65
C GLU A 62 2.96 -18.20 -7.50
N GLN A 63 1.93 -19.03 -7.35
CA GLN A 63 0.65 -18.89 -8.05
C GLN A 63 -0.12 -17.66 -7.56
N VAL A 64 -0.09 -17.38 -6.25
CA VAL A 64 -0.66 -16.14 -5.69
C VAL A 64 0.06 -14.91 -6.24
N SER A 65 1.39 -14.95 -6.31
CA SER A 65 2.18 -13.84 -6.85
C SER A 65 1.87 -13.57 -8.33
N LEU A 66 1.68 -14.64 -9.11
CA LEU A 66 1.33 -14.53 -10.52
C LEU A 66 -0.10 -14.01 -10.71
N TRP A 67 -1.04 -14.45 -9.87
CA TRP A 67 -2.41 -13.92 -9.86
C TRP A 67 -2.43 -12.42 -9.52
N LEU A 68 -1.71 -11.97 -8.49
CA LEU A 68 -1.65 -10.55 -8.13
C LEU A 68 -1.09 -9.68 -9.26
N ARG A 69 -0.16 -10.20 -10.06
CA ARG A 69 0.42 -9.48 -11.20
C ARG A 69 -0.46 -9.50 -12.45
N THR A 70 -1.14 -10.61 -12.72
CA THR A 70 -1.87 -10.82 -13.98
C THR A 70 -3.37 -10.64 -13.86
N GLY A 71 -3.91 -10.64 -12.64
CA GLY A 71 -5.35 -10.64 -12.35
C GLY A 71 -6.06 -11.94 -12.71
N LYS A 72 -5.34 -12.99 -13.13
CA LYS A 72 -5.93 -14.26 -13.59
C LYS A 72 -5.61 -15.39 -12.60
N PRO A 73 -6.61 -16.21 -12.21
CA PRO A 73 -6.37 -17.32 -11.30
C PRO A 73 -5.41 -18.33 -11.97
N VAL A 74 -4.53 -18.89 -11.17
CA VAL A 74 -3.50 -19.82 -11.63
C VAL A 74 -3.77 -21.17 -11.00
N GLY A 75 -4.29 -22.12 -11.78
CA GLY A 75 -4.60 -23.47 -11.33
C GLY A 75 -5.91 -23.99 -11.91
N ASN A 76 -5.98 -25.31 -12.08
CA ASN A 76 -7.08 -25.98 -12.78
C ASN A 76 -8.08 -26.65 -11.82
N ALA A 77 -7.83 -26.59 -10.51
CA ALA A 77 -8.48 -27.48 -9.53
C ALA A 77 -9.72 -26.88 -8.86
N THR A 78 -9.78 -25.55 -8.67
CA THR A 78 -10.86 -24.91 -7.90
C THR A 78 -11.32 -23.60 -8.53
N VAL A 79 -12.64 -23.40 -8.55
CA VAL A 79 -13.22 -22.13 -9.00
C VAL A 79 -13.00 -21.09 -7.91
N TRP A 80 -12.26 -20.03 -8.24
CA TRP A 80 -12.01 -18.95 -7.29
C TRP A 80 -13.28 -18.10 -7.11
N PRO A 81 -13.59 -17.67 -5.88
CA PRO A 81 -14.75 -16.82 -5.64
C PRO A 81 -14.59 -15.47 -6.36
N LEU A 82 -15.70 -14.96 -6.91
CA LEU A 82 -15.70 -13.70 -7.65
C LEU A 82 -15.14 -12.53 -6.84
N SER A 83 -15.45 -12.47 -5.54
CA SER A 83 -14.94 -11.43 -4.66
C SER A 83 -13.41 -11.47 -4.52
N LEU A 84 -12.79 -12.65 -4.59
CA LEU A 84 -11.33 -12.79 -4.60
C LEU A 84 -10.79 -12.33 -5.96
N LEU A 85 -11.36 -12.80 -7.06
CA LEU A 85 -10.93 -12.42 -8.41
C LEU A 85 -11.03 -10.92 -8.69
N CYS A 86 -12.05 -10.26 -8.16
CA CYS A 86 -12.22 -8.81 -8.28
C CYS A 86 -11.28 -8.00 -7.38
N LEU A 87 -10.67 -8.62 -6.35
CA LEU A 87 -9.81 -7.91 -5.39
C LEU A 87 -8.56 -7.35 -6.08
N ALA A 88 -7.82 -8.17 -6.82
CA ALA A 88 -6.60 -7.75 -7.51
C ALA A 88 -6.82 -6.59 -8.51
N PRO A 89 -7.78 -6.66 -9.45
CA PRO A 89 -8.05 -5.55 -10.36
C PRO A 89 -8.60 -4.31 -9.63
N ALA A 90 -9.43 -4.47 -8.58
CA ALA A 90 -9.90 -3.34 -7.79
C ALA A 90 -8.74 -2.65 -7.02
N ALA A 91 -7.85 -3.43 -6.41
CA ALA A 91 -6.68 -2.92 -5.69
C ALA A 91 -5.71 -2.20 -6.62
N THR A 92 -5.49 -2.71 -7.84
CA THR A 92 -4.64 -2.03 -8.84
C THR A 92 -5.30 -0.76 -9.38
N PHE A 93 -6.62 -0.74 -9.57
CA PHE A 93 -7.36 0.47 -9.95
C PHE A 93 -7.32 1.56 -8.86
N LEU A 94 -7.45 1.16 -7.60
CA LEU A 94 -7.37 2.02 -6.42
C LEU A 94 -5.93 2.26 -5.94
N SER A 95 -4.93 1.75 -6.66
CA SER A 95 -3.53 1.99 -6.30
C SER A 95 -3.08 3.38 -6.74
N LEU A 96 -2.39 4.08 -5.84
CA LEU A 96 -1.72 5.32 -6.18
C LEU A 96 -0.48 4.99 -7.00
N GLY A 97 -0.38 5.56 -8.21
CA GLY A 97 0.80 5.45 -9.05
C GLY A 97 2.00 6.09 -8.36
N ARG A 98 2.83 5.27 -7.72
CA ARG A 98 4.10 5.71 -7.13
C ARG A 98 5.18 5.66 -8.20
N GLN A 99 5.81 6.79 -8.46
CA GLN A 99 7.03 6.85 -9.26
C GLN A 99 8.22 6.99 -8.32
N ALA A 100 9.23 6.14 -8.52
CA ALA A 100 10.47 6.27 -7.78
C ALA A 100 11.14 7.58 -8.18
N VAL A 101 11.51 8.39 -7.19
CA VAL A 101 12.20 9.65 -7.44
C VAL A 101 13.65 9.32 -7.77
N GLY A 102 14.14 9.74 -8.93
CA GLY A 102 15.49 9.42 -9.41
C GLY A 102 16.60 10.18 -8.66
N SER A 103 16.26 11.30 -8.04
CA SER A 103 17.17 12.12 -7.23
C SER A 103 16.40 12.86 -6.14
N PRO A 104 16.96 13.01 -4.92
CA PRO A 104 16.31 13.73 -3.82
C PRO A 104 15.94 15.19 -4.16
N ALA A 105 16.58 15.82 -5.15
CA ALA A 105 16.25 17.16 -5.63
C ALA A 105 14.89 17.27 -6.34
N GLN A 106 14.29 16.16 -6.75
CA GLN A 106 12.99 16.13 -7.44
C GLN A 106 11.80 16.02 -6.48
N ILE A 107 12.05 15.90 -5.18
CA ILE A 107 10.99 15.87 -4.17
C ILE A 107 10.60 17.33 -3.90
N PRO A 108 9.34 17.74 -4.10
CA PRO A 108 8.91 19.13 -3.93
C PRO A 108 9.20 19.72 -2.54
N VAL A 109 9.28 18.87 -1.51
CA VAL A 109 9.63 19.25 -0.13
C VAL A 109 11.08 19.76 0.00
N PHE A 110 11.98 19.34 -0.90
CA PHE A 110 13.37 19.82 -0.97
C PHE A 110 13.59 20.83 -2.10
N SER A 111 12.53 21.19 -2.85
CA SER A 111 12.59 22.26 -3.83
C SER A 111 12.57 23.58 -3.07
N THR A 112 13.64 24.35 -3.19
CA THR A 112 13.93 25.60 -2.46
C THR A 112 12.99 26.77 -2.81
N ASP A 113 11.81 26.50 -3.36
CA ASP A 113 10.79 27.52 -3.61
C ASP A 113 9.95 27.69 -2.34
N ASP A 114 10.56 28.39 -1.38
CA ASP A 114 10.03 28.84 -0.09
C ASP A 114 8.83 29.80 -0.26
N ALA A 115 7.70 29.34 -0.80
CA ALA A 115 6.46 30.12 -0.85
C ALA A 115 5.46 29.76 0.27
N CYS A 116 5.49 28.54 0.80
CA CYS A 116 4.50 28.07 1.80
C CYS A 116 5.05 27.81 3.20
N TRP A 117 6.36 27.68 3.36
CA TRP A 117 7.00 27.61 4.68
C TRP A 117 8.07 28.69 4.68
N GLY A 118 7.98 29.63 5.64
CA GLY A 118 8.92 30.76 5.73
C GLY A 118 10.39 30.31 5.72
N PRO A 119 11.33 31.23 5.45
CA PRO A 119 12.69 30.91 5.04
C PRO A 119 13.35 29.90 5.97
N SER A 120 13.73 28.74 5.42
CA SER A 120 14.53 27.73 6.11
C SER A 120 15.97 28.21 6.27
N SER A 121 16.17 29.26 7.08
CA SER A 121 17.51 29.61 7.55
C SER A 121 17.92 28.59 8.62
N ASN A 122 18.92 27.78 8.27
CA ASN A 122 19.79 27.01 9.17
C ASN A 122 19.14 25.87 9.97
N ARG A 123 18.69 24.81 9.28
CA ARG A 123 18.65 23.46 9.88
C ARG A 123 19.63 22.54 9.16
N GLU A 124 20.92 22.76 9.39
CA GLU A 124 21.90 21.71 9.12
C GLU A 124 21.62 20.54 10.06
N CYS A 125 21.26 19.40 9.47
CA CYS A 125 21.25 18.14 10.21
C CYS A 125 22.67 17.91 10.77
N PRO A 126 22.83 17.69 12.08
CA PRO A 126 24.15 17.44 12.64
C PRO A 126 24.76 16.18 11.98
N PRO A 127 26.07 16.18 11.70
CA PRO A 127 26.76 15.00 11.19
C PRO A 127 26.53 13.81 12.13
N PHE A 128 26.23 12.64 11.55
CA PHE A 128 26.12 11.42 12.31
C PHE A 128 27.50 11.05 12.88
N ASP A 129 27.69 11.28 14.18
CA ASP A 129 28.93 10.95 14.90
C ASP A 129 28.78 9.59 15.60
N PRO A 130 29.40 8.52 15.08
CA PRO A 130 29.31 7.18 15.66
C PRO A 130 30.00 7.07 17.04
N SER A 131 30.75 8.08 17.46
CA SER A 131 31.51 8.09 18.72
C SER A 131 30.64 8.33 19.96
N LYS A 132 29.39 8.79 19.79
CA LYS A 132 28.46 9.08 20.90
C LYS A 132 27.58 7.90 21.33
N GLN A 133 27.78 6.71 20.75
CA GLN A 133 27.13 5.48 21.18
C GLN A 133 27.89 4.84 22.35
N THR A 134 28.08 5.57 23.46
CA THR A 134 28.52 4.95 24.70
C THR A 134 27.32 4.32 25.41
N LYS A 135 27.35 2.98 25.46
CA LYS A 135 26.55 2.10 26.33
C LYS A 135 26.16 2.79 27.64
N LYS A 136 24.87 3.00 27.87
CA LYS A 136 24.33 3.00 29.24
C LYS A 136 24.26 1.56 29.70
N GLN A 137 25.18 1.20 30.61
CA GLN A 137 24.94 0.14 31.59
C GLN A 137 23.88 0.60 32.58
#